data_AF-A0A285ZVS0-F1
#
_entry.id   AF-A0A285ZVS0-F1
#
_cell.length_a   1.000
_cell.length_b   1.000
_cell.length_c   1.000
_cell.angle_alpha   90.00
_cell.angle_beta   90.00
_cell.angle_gamma   90.00
#
_symmetry.space_group_name_H-M   'P 1'
#
loop_
_entity.id
_entity.type
_entity.pdbx_description
1 polymer ?
#
loop_
_entity_poly.entity_id
_entity_poly.type
_entity_poly.pdbx_seq_one_letter_code
_entity_poly.pdbx_strand_id
1 'polypeptide(L)'
;MNWSIVFFIVMMLLLLRILRLRIRANSTRSESFKRLPPKDQLAVLKECLLNNPSETNLKNLGNFFEQTSQKIDIESYRPFLKSQLAIFGRKDAIAEDNELYAQECEWMDKIKPLEFEEAESFKQSNETQKYIERTLEGIARLYSDNAILEALAKLAPDYPHASELAEGYKQLMQARDESTADDKSLEALRKQKDAWEEDLLNVRV
;
A
#
# COMPACT_ATOMS: atom_id res chain seq x y z
N MET A 1 11.04 43.61 28.04
CA MET A 1 11.15 42.28 27.39
C MET A 1 9.75 41.90 26.93
N ASN A 2 9.49 41.84 25.62
CA ASN A 2 8.14 41.60 25.10
C ASN A 2 7.73 40.16 25.34
N TRP A 3 6.90 39.95 26.36
CA TRP A 3 6.35 38.65 26.74
C TRP A 3 5.67 37.92 25.58
N SER A 4 5.14 38.66 24.60
CA SER A 4 4.59 38.10 23.35
C SER A 4 5.62 37.39 22.48
N ILE A 5 6.87 37.88 22.43
CA ILE A 5 7.97 37.25 21.70
C ILE A 5 8.38 35.95 22.39
N VAL A 6 8.47 35.98 23.73
CA VAL A 6 8.79 34.79 24.53
C VAL A 6 7.72 33.71 24.36
N PHE A 7 6.44 34.10 24.40
CA PHE A 7 5.32 33.19 24.17
C PHE A 7 5.34 32.57 22.76
N PHE A 8 5.62 33.37 21.73
CA PHE A 8 5.73 32.89 20.35
C PHE A 8 6.87 31.88 20.17
N ILE A 9 8.04 32.14 20.78
CA ILE A 9 9.19 31.23 20.75
C ILE A 9 8.85 29.90 21.45
N VAL A 10 8.19 29.95 22.61
CA VAL A 10 7.78 28.74 23.35
C VAL A 10 6.75 27.94 22.56
N MET A 11 5.75 28.60 21.96
CA MET A 11 4.74 27.95 21.12
C MET A 11 5.38 27.30 19.88
N MET A 12 6.31 27.99 19.22
CA MET A 12 7.03 27.47 18.05
C MET A 12 7.87 26.24 18.40
N LEU A 13 8.56 26.23 19.56
CA LEU A 13 9.32 25.08 20.04
C LEU A 13 8.43 23.88 20.36
N LEU A 14 7.24 24.10 20.92
CA LEU A 14 6.25 23.06 21.16
C LEU A 14 5.72 22.47 19.85
N LEU A 15 5.40 23.31 18.86
CA LEU A 15 4.95 22.87 17.54
C LEU A 15 6.05 22.11 16.79
N LEU A 16 7.29 22.57 16.82
CA LEU A 16 8.45 21.86 16.26
C LEU A 16 8.69 20.51 16.95
N ARG A 17 8.46 20.43 18.27
CA ARG A 17 8.56 19.17 19.02
C ARG A 17 7.44 18.20 18.64
N ILE A 18 6.20 18.67 18.51
CA ILE A 18 5.06 17.86 18.05
C ILE A 18 5.29 17.38 16.61
N LEU A 19 5.72 18.26 15.72
CA LEU A 19 6.06 17.94 14.34
C LEU A 19 7.20 16.90 14.27
N ARG A 20 8.25 17.07 15.08
CA ARG A 20 9.37 16.12 15.19
C ARG A 20 8.92 14.77 15.73
N LEU A 21 8.00 14.73 16.70
CA LEU A 21 7.44 13.49 17.23
C LEU A 21 6.56 12.78 16.20
N ARG A 22 5.77 13.53 15.42
CA ARG A 22 4.96 13.00 14.32
C ARG A 22 5.84 12.43 13.20
N ILE A 23 6.90 13.14 12.83
CA ILE A 23 7.92 12.68 11.87
C ILE A 23 8.62 11.41 12.40
N ARG A 24 8.89 11.32 13.70
CA ARG A 24 9.56 10.17 14.31
C ARG A 24 8.64 8.94 14.42
N ALA A 25 7.36 9.13 14.70
CA ALA A 25 6.36 8.06 14.73
C ALA A 25 6.14 7.45 13.33
N ASN A 26 6.20 8.29 12.29
CA ASN A 26 6.18 7.85 10.89
C ASN A 26 7.57 7.51 10.34
N SER A 27 8.61 7.44 11.17
CA SER A 27 9.95 7.14 10.68
C SER A 27 10.20 5.63 10.71
N THR A 28 10.54 5.12 9.53
CA THR A 28 11.22 3.85 9.25
C THR A 28 12.54 3.66 10.03
N ARG A 29 12.91 4.64 10.88
CA ARG A 29 14.05 4.62 11.80
C ARG A 29 13.70 4.16 13.22
N SER A 30 12.42 3.92 13.50
CA SER A 30 12.00 3.34 14.79
C SER A 30 12.50 1.91 14.94
N GLU A 31 12.86 1.52 16.17
CA GLU A 31 13.27 0.14 16.48
C GLU A 31 12.16 -0.88 16.22
N SER A 32 10.90 -0.47 16.37
CA SER A 32 9.75 -1.32 16.05
C SER A 32 9.71 -1.69 14.58
N PHE A 33 9.94 -0.74 13.66
CA PHE A 33 9.97 -1.02 12.23
C PHE A 33 11.13 -1.93 11.85
N LYS A 34 12.33 -1.69 12.38
CA LYS A 34 13.52 -2.50 12.08
C LYS A 34 13.42 -3.96 12.53
N ARG A 35 12.57 -4.24 13.51
CA ARG A 35 12.31 -5.60 14.03
C ARG A 35 11.28 -6.37 13.21
N LEU A 36 10.55 -5.70 12.32
CA LEU A 36 9.60 -6.37 11.45
C LEU A 36 10.33 -7.29 10.46
N PRO A 37 9.71 -8.41 10.06
CA PRO A 37 10.16 -9.19 8.91
C PRO A 37 10.30 -8.30 7.65
N PRO A 38 11.23 -8.61 6.73
CA PRO A 38 11.43 -7.82 5.51
C PRO A 38 10.15 -7.63 4.68
N LYS A 39 9.27 -8.63 4.62
CA LYS A 39 8.00 -8.55 3.90
C LYS A 39 7.06 -7.49 4.47
N ASP A 40 6.98 -7.41 5.80
CA ASP A 40 6.15 -6.44 6.49
C ASP A 40 6.77 -5.04 6.42
N GLN A 41 8.09 -4.93 6.46
CA GLN A 41 8.79 -3.66 6.21
C GLN A 41 8.48 -3.13 4.80
N LEU A 42 8.54 -4.00 3.79
CA LEU A 42 8.22 -3.63 2.42
C LEU A 42 6.77 -3.18 2.29
N ALA A 43 5.81 -3.93 2.83
CA ALA A 43 4.40 -3.57 2.80
C ALA A 43 4.16 -2.18 3.40
N VAL A 44 4.71 -1.92 4.59
CA VAL A 44 4.61 -0.61 5.26
C VAL A 44 5.22 0.51 4.41
N LEU A 45 6.38 0.27 3.77
CA LEU A 45 7.02 1.26 2.92
C LEU A 45 6.19 1.59 1.67
N LYS A 46 5.59 0.56 1.03
CA LYS A 46 4.67 0.71 -0.10
C LYS A 46 3.43 1.53 0.32
N GLU A 47 2.79 1.18 1.43
CA GLU A 47 1.62 1.90 1.96
C GLU A 47 1.95 3.35 2.34
N CYS A 48 3.10 3.59 2.97
CA CYS A 48 3.53 4.94 3.33
C CYS A 48 3.73 5.83 2.10
N LEU A 49 4.29 5.27 1.03
CA LEU A 49 4.50 6.00 -0.21
C LEU A 49 3.18 6.31 -0.90
N LEU A 50 2.25 5.34 -1.03
CA LEU A 50 0.94 5.59 -1.64
C LEU A 50 0.06 6.56 -0.84
N ASN A 51 0.03 6.42 0.49
CA ASN A 51 -0.83 7.26 1.34
C ASN A 51 -0.28 8.68 1.54
N ASN A 52 1.05 8.85 1.50
CA ASN A 52 1.69 10.15 1.64
C ASN A 52 2.93 10.25 0.73
N PRO A 53 2.71 10.50 -0.56
CA PRO A 53 3.77 10.46 -1.55
C PRO A 53 4.73 11.63 -1.35
N SER A 54 5.99 11.30 -1.10
CA SER A 54 7.03 12.28 -0.78
C SER A 54 8.42 11.74 -1.09
N GLU A 55 9.38 12.63 -1.36
CA GLU A 55 10.79 12.27 -1.53
C GLU A 55 11.35 11.49 -0.32
N THR A 56 10.82 11.74 0.89
CA THR A 56 11.24 11.01 2.08
C THR A 56 10.77 9.55 2.04
N ASN A 57 9.49 9.32 1.73
CA ASN A 57 8.95 7.96 1.64
C ASN A 57 9.54 7.19 0.45
N LEU A 58 9.75 7.87 -0.68
CA LEU A 58 10.43 7.29 -1.84
C LEU A 58 11.87 6.88 -1.51
N LYS A 59 12.62 7.75 -0.82
CA LYS A 59 13.98 7.42 -0.37
C LYS A 59 13.99 6.29 0.65
N ASN A 60 12.99 6.20 1.53
CA ASN A 60 12.91 5.10 2.50
C ASN A 60 12.75 3.75 1.80
N LEU A 61 11.88 3.69 0.79
CA LEU A 61 11.73 2.51 -0.07
C LEU A 61 13.05 2.19 -0.78
N GLY A 62 13.78 3.20 -1.24
CA GLY A 62 15.10 2.98 -1.87
C GLY A 62 16.19 2.47 -0.97
N ASN A 63 16.30 3.01 0.23
CA ASN A 63 17.27 2.51 1.20
C ASN A 63 16.97 1.05 1.59
N PHE A 64 15.70 0.63 1.58
CA PHE A 64 15.34 -0.77 1.78
C PHE A 64 15.92 -1.64 0.66
N PHE A 65 15.73 -1.24 -0.61
CA PHE A 65 16.25 -2.01 -1.74
C PHE A 65 17.78 -2.02 -1.86
N GLU A 66 18.47 -0.96 -1.43
CA GLU A 66 19.94 -0.94 -1.31
C GLU A 66 20.48 -2.04 -0.37
N GLN A 67 19.66 -2.51 0.58
CA GLN A 67 20.02 -3.56 1.55
C GLN A 67 19.54 -4.95 1.12
N THR A 68 18.90 -5.06 -0.04
CA THR A 68 18.39 -6.32 -0.60
C THR A 68 19.06 -6.63 -1.94
N SER A 69 18.87 -7.86 -2.44
CA SER A 69 19.35 -8.27 -3.77
C SER A 69 18.49 -7.74 -4.92
N GLN A 70 17.27 -7.26 -4.65
CA GLN A 70 16.36 -6.74 -5.65
C GLN A 70 16.75 -5.32 -6.06
N LYS A 71 16.81 -5.08 -7.37
CA LYS A 71 17.06 -3.75 -7.94
C LYS A 71 15.77 -3.17 -8.46
N ILE A 72 15.48 -1.95 -8.05
CA ILE A 72 14.34 -1.18 -8.52
C ILE A 72 14.82 0.19 -9.03
N ASP A 73 14.25 0.63 -10.15
CA ASP A 73 14.43 1.99 -10.62
C ASP A 73 13.47 2.93 -9.89
N ILE A 74 13.91 3.45 -8.75
CA ILE A 74 13.12 4.34 -7.90
C ILE A 74 12.96 5.73 -8.49
N GLU A 75 13.90 6.15 -9.33
CA GLU A 75 13.84 7.44 -10.00
C GLU A 75 12.66 7.51 -10.98
N SER A 76 12.23 6.37 -11.52
CA SER A 76 11.02 6.27 -12.35
C SER A 76 9.72 6.65 -11.63
N TYR A 77 9.69 6.72 -10.28
CA TYR A 77 8.52 7.18 -9.52
C TYR A 77 8.45 8.72 -9.38
N ARG A 78 9.58 9.44 -9.47
CA ARG A 78 9.61 10.89 -9.27
C ARG A 78 8.64 11.70 -10.15
N PRO A 79 8.34 11.31 -11.41
CA PRO A 79 7.30 11.97 -12.19
C PRO A 79 5.94 12.02 -11.48
N PHE A 80 5.55 10.96 -10.77
CA PHE A 80 4.28 10.95 -10.02
C PHE A 80 4.26 11.99 -8.91
N LEU A 81 5.36 12.13 -8.15
CA LEU A 81 5.49 13.19 -7.13
C LEU A 81 5.30 14.59 -7.73
N LYS A 82 5.81 14.82 -8.94
CA LYS A 82 5.62 16.10 -9.64
C LYS A 82 4.17 16.30 -10.08
N SER A 83 3.53 15.26 -10.61
CA SER A 83 2.13 15.29 -11.02
C SER A 83 1.21 15.59 -9.83
N GLN A 84 1.46 14.98 -8.67
CA GLN A 84 0.69 15.26 -7.46
C GLN A 84 0.79 16.71 -7.01
N LEU A 85 2.00 17.28 -7.03
CA LEU A 85 2.19 18.70 -6.70
C LEU A 85 1.45 19.62 -7.67
N ALA A 86 1.32 19.22 -8.94
CA ALA A 86 0.57 19.97 -9.95
C ALA A 86 -0.95 19.87 -9.76
N ILE A 87 -1.45 18.72 -9.29
CA ILE A 87 -2.87 18.49 -8.97
C ILE A 87 -3.25 19.11 -7.62
N PHE A 88 -2.31 19.19 -6.68
CA PHE A 88 -2.56 19.62 -5.31
C PHE A 88 -3.26 20.98 -5.22
N GLY A 89 -4.45 20.99 -4.62
CA GLY A 89 -5.25 22.21 -4.41
C GLY A 89 -6.13 22.62 -5.59
N ARG A 90 -6.08 21.90 -6.73
CA ARG A 90 -7.04 22.08 -7.83
C ARG A 90 -8.36 21.39 -7.49
N LYS A 91 -9.47 22.12 -7.61
CA LYS A 91 -10.82 21.62 -7.29
C LYS A 91 -11.45 20.81 -8.42
N ASP A 92 -10.90 20.91 -9.62
CA ASP A 92 -11.38 20.33 -10.87
C ASP A 92 -10.59 19.10 -11.30
N ALA A 93 -9.67 18.60 -10.46
CA ALA A 93 -8.70 17.57 -10.83
C ALA A 93 -9.01 16.17 -10.28
N ILE A 94 -10.24 15.89 -9.82
CA ILE A 94 -10.60 14.59 -9.19
C ILE A 94 -10.35 13.41 -10.16
N ALA A 95 -10.69 13.57 -11.45
CA ALA A 95 -10.44 12.53 -12.45
C ALA A 95 -8.93 12.30 -12.68
N GLU A 96 -8.16 13.39 -12.78
CA GLU A 96 -6.70 13.33 -12.93
C GLU A 96 -6.03 12.69 -11.69
N ASP A 97 -6.56 12.96 -10.49
CA ASP A 97 -6.08 12.39 -9.22
C ASP A 97 -6.33 10.88 -9.17
N ASN A 98 -7.52 10.42 -9.61
CA ASN A 98 -7.84 8.99 -9.70
C ASN A 98 -6.94 8.26 -10.72
N GLU A 99 -6.71 8.85 -11.89
CA GLU A 99 -5.82 8.29 -12.91
C GLU A 99 -4.37 8.21 -12.39
N LEU A 100 -3.91 9.25 -11.71
CA LEU A 100 -2.58 9.28 -11.10
C LEU A 100 -2.44 8.18 -10.03
N TYR A 101 -3.43 8.06 -9.14
CA TYR A 101 -3.44 7.02 -8.11
C TYR A 101 -3.39 5.61 -8.72
N ALA A 102 -4.15 5.35 -9.79
CA ALA A 102 -4.10 4.07 -10.50
C ALA A 102 -2.70 3.76 -11.06
N GLN A 103 -2.03 4.76 -11.68
CA GLN A 103 -0.67 4.60 -12.19
C GLN A 103 0.36 4.35 -11.07
N GLU A 104 0.17 4.99 -9.92
CA GLU A 104 1.02 4.76 -8.75
C GLU A 104 0.84 3.35 -8.18
N CYS A 105 -0.40 2.85 -8.11
CA CYS A 105 -0.68 1.46 -7.73
C CYS A 105 -0.02 0.46 -8.69
N GLU A 106 -0.12 0.68 -10.01
CA GLU A 106 0.56 -0.15 -11.01
C GLU A 106 2.07 -0.12 -10.87
N TRP A 107 2.66 1.06 -10.63
CA TRP A 107 4.09 1.15 -10.36
C TRP A 107 4.48 0.38 -9.10
N MET A 108 3.65 0.48 -8.05
CA MET A 108 3.85 -0.18 -6.78
C MET A 108 3.86 -1.70 -6.91
N ASP A 109 3.04 -2.25 -7.80
CA ASP A 109 2.95 -3.70 -8.05
C ASP A 109 4.06 -4.26 -8.96
N LYS A 110 4.86 -3.40 -9.60
CA LYS A 110 6.15 -3.83 -10.17
C LYS A 110 7.09 -4.33 -9.07
N ILE A 111 6.88 -3.87 -7.84
CA ILE A 111 7.55 -4.35 -6.63
C ILE A 111 6.75 -5.51 -6.06
N LYS A 112 7.11 -6.72 -6.50
CA LYS A 112 6.42 -7.94 -6.08
C LYS A 112 6.53 -8.12 -4.56
N PRO A 113 5.40 -8.40 -3.88
CA PRO A 113 5.39 -8.87 -2.50
C PRO A 113 6.32 -10.09 -2.32
N LEU A 114 7.07 -10.13 -1.21
CA LEU A 114 8.04 -11.20 -0.93
C LEU A 114 7.35 -12.53 -0.63
N GLU A 115 6.08 -12.48 -0.22
CA GLU A 115 5.20 -13.62 -0.01
C GLU A 115 5.09 -14.51 -1.25
N PHE A 116 5.17 -13.94 -2.47
CA PHE A 116 5.18 -14.74 -3.69
C PHE A 116 6.46 -15.57 -3.85
N GLU A 117 7.61 -15.07 -3.43
CA GLU A 117 8.86 -15.85 -3.43
C GLU A 117 8.82 -16.98 -2.39
N GLU A 118 8.24 -16.71 -1.22
CA GLU A 118 7.97 -17.73 -0.19
C GLU A 118 7.01 -18.80 -0.71
N ALA A 119 5.92 -18.39 -1.38
CA ALA A 119 4.93 -19.29 -1.96
C ALA A 119 5.56 -20.25 -2.98
N GLU A 120 6.36 -19.74 -3.92
CA GLU A 120 7.04 -20.60 -4.91
C GLU A 120 7.97 -21.63 -4.26
N SER A 121 8.61 -21.28 -3.15
CA SER A 121 9.45 -22.21 -2.38
C SER A 121 8.63 -23.35 -1.76
N PHE A 122 7.41 -23.06 -1.28
CA PHE A 122 6.48 -24.08 -0.79
C PHE A 122 5.90 -24.92 -1.93
N LYS A 123 5.64 -24.33 -3.09
CA LYS A 123 5.19 -25.05 -4.29
C LYS A 123 6.20 -26.11 -4.71
N GLN A 124 7.48 -25.74 -4.77
CA GLN A 124 8.58 -26.66 -5.11
C GLN A 124 8.76 -27.79 -4.08
N SER A 125 8.40 -27.52 -2.83
CA SER A 125 8.48 -28.49 -1.73
C SER A 125 7.20 -29.34 -1.57
N ASN A 126 6.24 -29.22 -2.50
CA ASN A 126 4.91 -29.85 -2.45
C ASN A 126 4.08 -29.54 -1.18
N GLU A 127 4.30 -28.37 -0.57
CA GLU A 127 3.52 -27.90 0.58
C GLU A 127 2.34 -27.05 0.10
N THR A 128 1.36 -27.69 -0.55
CA THR A 128 0.25 -27.03 -1.26
C THR A 128 -0.53 -26.03 -0.40
N GLN A 129 -0.85 -26.38 0.86
CA GLN A 129 -1.58 -25.47 1.74
C GLN A 129 -0.79 -24.18 2.01
N LYS A 130 0.51 -24.29 2.34
CA LYS A 130 1.36 -23.12 2.58
C LYS A 130 1.60 -22.29 1.32
N TYR A 131 1.68 -22.95 0.16
CA TYR A 131 1.71 -22.25 -1.12
C TYR A 131 0.47 -21.37 -1.31
N ILE A 132 -0.73 -21.92 -1.06
CA ILE A 132 -1.99 -21.17 -1.17
C ILE A 132 -2.02 -20.02 -0.16
N GLU A 133 -1.75 -20.28 1.13
CA GLU A 133 -1.73 -19.28 2.20
C GLU A 133 -0.79 -18.11 1.87
N ARG A 134 0.45 -18.38 1.44
CA ARG A 134 1.42 -17.33 1.09
C ARG A 134 1.07 -16.61 -0.20
N THR A 135 0.49 -17.31 -1.18
CA THR A 135 0.02 -16.65 -2.41
C THR A 135 -1.10 -15.66 -2.09
N LEU A 136 -2.06 -16.03 -1.24
CA LEU A 136 -3.16 -15.16 -0.82
C LEU A 136 -2.67 -13.97 0.00
N GLU A 137 -1.70 -14.18 0.91
CA GLU A 137 -1.04 -13.08 1.63
C GLU A 137 -0.35 -12.13 0.65
N GLY A 138 0.34 -12.64 -0.37
CA GLY A 138 0.94 -11.83 -1.43
C GLY A 138 -0.09 -11.04 -2.23
N ILE A 139 -1.24 -11.64 -2.55
CA ILE A 139 -2.35 -10.96 -3.24
C ILE A 139 -2.89 -9.80 -2.41
N ALA A 140 -3.00 -9.96 -1.08
CA ALA A 140 -3.42 -8.90 -0.17
C ALA A 140 -2.44 -7.71 -0.11
N ARG A 141 -1.20 -7.86 -0.60
CA ARG A 141 -0.17 -6.81 -0.67
C ARG A 141 -0.05 -6.12 -2.03
N LEU A 142 -0.93 -6.46 -2.97
CA LEU A 142 -1.07 -5.80 -4.27
C LEU A 142 -2.04 -4.61 -4.18
N TYR A 143 -1.92 -3.67 -5.11
CA TYR A 143 -2.67 -2.41 -5.09
C TYR A 143 -3.51 -2.16 -6.36
N SER A 144 -3.07 -2.67 -7.50
CA SER A 144 -3.75 -2.50 -8.78
C SER A 144 -4.77 -3.61 -9.01
N ASP A 145 -5.95 -3.21 -9.48
CA ASP A 145 -7.05 -4.14 -9.79
C ASP A 145 -6.59 -5.27 -10.73
N ASN A 146 -5.82 -4.91 -11.76
CA ASN A 146 -5.30 -5.85 -12.74
C ASN A 146 -4.34 -6.87 -12.12
N ALA A 147 -3.41 -6.45 -11.25
CA ALA A 147 -2.46 -7.38 -10.63
C ALA A 147 -3.17 -8.36 -9.68
N ILE A 148 -4.16 -7.88 -8.91
CA ILE A 148 -4.97 -8.72 -8.02
C ILE A 148 -5.72 -9.78 -8.82
N LEU A 149 -6.46 -9.37 -9.86
CA LEU A 149 -7.23 -10.28 -10.70
C LEU A 149 -6.35 -11.29 -11.44
N GLU A 150 -5.19 -10.85 -11.97
CA GLU A 150 -4.24 -11.75 -12.61
C GLU A 150 -3.65 -12.78 -11.64
N ALA A 151 -3.32 -12.37 -10.42
CA ALA A 151 -2.74 -13.27 -9.42
C ALA A 151 -3.78 -14.31 -8.95
N LEU A 152 -5.03 -13.89 -8.73
CA LEU A 152 -6.14 -14.80 -8.43
C LEU A 152 -6.39 -15.79 -9.58
N ALA A 153 -6.37 -15.31 -10.82
CA ALA A 153 -6.53 -16.17 -11.99
C ALA A 153 -5.40 -17.22 -12.12
N LYS A 154 -4.15 -16.84 -11.77
CA LYS A 154 -3.01 -17.78 -11.73
C LYS A 154 -3.11 -18.81 -10.62
N LEU A 155 -3.73 -18.44 -9.49
CA LEU A 155 -3.93 -19.34 -8.34
C LEU A 155 -5.12 -20.29 -8.54
N ALA A 156 -6.13 -19.91 -9.33
CA ALA A 156 -7.37 -20.67 -9.54
C ALA A 156 -7.21 -22.16 -9.90
N PRO A 157 -6.23 -22.60 -10.72
CA PRO A 157 -6.02 -24.02 -11.00
C PRO A 157 -5.63 -24.84 -9.77
N ASP A 158 -4.90 -24.22 -8.83
CA ASP A 158 -4.40 -24.85 -7.60
C ASP A 158 -5.37 -24.64 -6.42
N TYR A 159 -6.20 -23.59 -6.46
CA TYR A 159 -7.19 -23.23 -5.44
C TYR A 159 -8.47 -22.66 -6.10
N PRO A 160 -9.49 -23.49 -6.38
CA PRO A 160 -10.68 -23.07 -7.12
C PRO A 160 -11.44 -21.88 -6.52
N HIS A 161 -11.42 -21.74 -5.19
CA HIS A 161 -12.02 -20.60 -4.48
C HIS A 161 -11.43 -19.24 -4.91
N ALA A 162 -10.22 -19.20 -5.48
CA ALA A 162 -9.67 -17.98 -6.07
C ALA A 162 -10.55 -17.40 -7.19
N SER A 163 -11.36 -18.22 -7.87
CA SER A 163 -12.34 -17.73 -8.86
C SER A 163 -13.50 -16.99 -8.21
N GLU A 164 -13.97 -17.46 -7.05
CA GLU A 164 -15.00 -16.76 -6.25
C GLU A 164 -14.45 -15.45 -5.71
N LEU A 165 -13.21 -15.45 -5.20
CA LEU A 165 -12.52 -14.25 -4.74
C LEU A 165 -12.34 -13.21 -5.85
N ALA A 166 -12.00 -13.65 -7.08
CA ALA A 166 -11.89 -12.77 -8.23
C ALA A 166 -13.24 -12.13 -8.60
N GLU A 167 -14.33 -12.89 -8.52
CA GLU A 167 -15.66 -12.36 -8.78
C GLU A 167 -16.13 -11.38 -7.70
N GLY A 168 -15.87 -11.70 -6.42
CA GLY A 168 -16.09 -10.78 -5.31
C GLY A 168 -15.30 -9.47 -5.47
N TYR A 169 -14.06 -9.55 -5.95
CA TYR A 169 -13.25 -8.36 -6.21
C TYR A 169 -13.83 -7.48 -7.34
N LYS A 170 -14.33 -8.08 -8.42
CA LYS A 170 -15.00 -7.31 -9.49
C LYS A 170 -16.26 -6.61 -8.98
N GLN A 171 -17.02 -7.24 -8.08
CA GLN A 171 -18.17 -6.60 -7.45
C GLN A 171 -17.75 -5.39 -6.61
N LEU A 172 -16.61 -5.45 -5.90
CA LEU A 172 -16.04 -4.29 -5.21
C LEU A 172 -15.66 -3.17 -6.18
N MET A 173 -15.00 -3.50 -7.30
CA MET A 173 -14.65 -2.53 -8.34
C MET A 173 -15.90 -1.83 -8.88
N GLN A 174 -16.94 -2.61 -9.20
CA GLN A 174 -18.21 -2.05 -9.68
C GLN A 174 -18.87 -1.16 -8.61
N ALA A 175 -18.93 -1.61 -7.36
CA ALA A 175 -19.50 -0.83 -6.27
C ALA A 175 -18.73 0.49 -6.06
N ARG A 176 -17.39 0.48 -6.17
CA ARG A 176 -16.55 1.68 -6.12
C ARG A 176 -16.93 2.64 -7.25
N ASP A 177 -16.98 2.16 -8.48
CA ASP A 177 -17.19 2.98 -9.68
C ASP A 177 -18.61 3.58 -9.74
N GLU A 178 -19.60 2.91 -9.15
CA GLU A 178 -20.99 3.36 -9.09
C GLU A 178 -21.31 4.20 -7.83
N SER A 179 -20.44 4.19 -6.82
CA SER A 179 -20.69 4.86 -5.54
C SER A 179 -20.55 6.39 -5.60
N THR A 180 -21.34 7.06 -4.76
CA THR A 180 -21.17 8.49 -4.49
C THR A 180 -20.11 8.72 -3.41
N ALA A 181 -19.44 9.87 -3.45
CA ALA A 181 -18.38 10.23 -2.49
C ALA A 181 -18.92 10.75 -1.13
N ASP A 182 -20.02 10.16 -0.64
CA ASP A 182 -20.59 10.46 0.68
C ASP A 182 -20.15 9.45 1.74
N ASP A 183 -20.17 9.87 3.01
CA ASP A 183 -19.66 9.07 4.13
C ASP A 183 -20.30 7.69 4.24
N LYS A 184 -21.60 7.57 3.91
CA LYS A 184 -22.33 6.30 4.01
C LYS A 184 -21.88 5.33 2.92
N SER A 185 -21.72 5.81 1.69
CA SER A 185 -21.20 5.02 0.57
C SER A 185 -19.75 4.59 0.82
N LEU A 186 -18.91 5.48 1.35
CA LEU A 186 -17.52 5.16 1.73
C LEU A 186 -17.45 4.12 2.85
N GLU A 187 -18.32 4.21 3.86
CA GLU A 187 -18.40 3.22 4.93
C GLU A 187 -18.86 1.85 4.41
N ALA A 188 -19.83 1.83 3.49
CA ALA A 188 -20.30 0.61 2.86
C ALA A 188 -19.19 -0.07 2.04
N LEU A 189 -18.45 0.69 1.24
CA LEU A 189 -17.30 0.18 0.48
C LEU A 189 -16.22 -0.38 1.39
N ARG A 190 -15.88 0.31 2.49
CA ARG A 190 -14.92 -0.21 3.47
C ARG A 190 -15.36 -1.56 4.03
N LYS A 191 -16.62 -1.68 4.45
CA LYS A 191 -17.17 -2.94 4.97
C LYS A 191 -17.12 -4.07 3.96
N GLN A 192 -17.45 -3.80 2.69
CA GLN A 192 -17.37 -4.81 1.64
C GLN A 192 -15.91 -5.22 1.38
N LYS A 193 -14.99 -4.26 1.34
CA LYS A 193 -13.56 -4.52 1.19
C LYS A 193 -13.03 -5.36 2.36
N ASP A 194 -13.32 -4.98 3.59
CA ASP A 194 -12.88 -5.70 4.79
C ASP A 194 -13.39 -7.16 4.78
N ALA A 195 -14.66 -7.37 4.38
CA ALA A 195 -15.23 -8.72 4.26
C ALA A 195 -14.54 -9.56 3.16
N TRP A 196 -14.18 -8.93 2.04
CA TRP A 196 -13.42 -9.61 0.98
C TRP A 196 -12.00 -9.95 1.41
N GLU A 197 -11.31 -9.04 2.12
CA GLU A 197 -9.97 -9.30 2.68
C GLU A 197 -10.00 -10.42 3.73
N GLU A 198 -11.05 -10.48 4.55
CA GLU A 198 -11.26 -11.59 5.50
C GLU A 198 -11.44 -12.93 4.78
N ASP A 199 -12.26 -12.98 3.71
CA ASP A 199 -12.43 -14.21 2.92
C ASP A 199 -11.15 -14.58 2.14
N LEU A 200 -10.39 -13.59 1.67
CA LEU A 200 -9.10 -13.79 0.99
C LEU A 200 -8.09 -14.47 1.91
N LEU A 201 -8.01 -14.03 3.16
CA LEU A 201 -7.02 -14.52 4.14
C LEU A 201 -7.49 -15.75 4.92
N ASN A 202 -8.74 -16.18 4.73
CA ASN A 202 -9.30 -17.37 5.34
C ASN A 202 -9.31 -18.55 4.35
N VAL A 203 -8.25 -19.37 4.40
CA VAL A 203 -8.11 -20.51 3.49
C VAL A 203 -9.18 -21.56 3.77
N ARG A 204 -9.98 -21.86 2.74
CA ARG A 204 -10.97 -22.94 2.77
C ARG A 204 -10.28 -24.24 2.38
N VAL A 205 -10.12 -25.14 3.35
CA VAL A 205 -9.54 -26.49 3.15
C VAL A 205 -10.62 -27.47 2.72
#